data_AF-A0AAV3S2H0-F1
#
_entry.id   AF-A0AAV3S2H0-F1
#
_cell.length_a   1.000
_cell.length_b   1.000
_cell.length_c   1.000
_cell.angle_alpha   90.00
_cell.angle_beta   90.00
_cell.angle_gamma   90.00
#
_symmetry.space_group_name_H-M   'P 1'
#
loop_
_entity.id
_entity.type
_entity.pdbx_description
1 polymer ?
#
loop_
_entity_poly.entity_id
_entity_poly.type
_entity_poly.pdbx_seq_one_letter_code
_entity_poly.pdbx_strand_id
1 'polypeptide(L)'
;MADPTLDEDLDDVVDLQTDKRDRVLFYLAGRVPVSPTDLAAQVVQPTESIRSVLEDRFENAVDIDATGFIRLTDAARTPVLRVGKTQLETATESMSAGKQLHQDGDFEAAAAEFETAADIAHAIKSRFDAVNYQPDQLDEFIVAAEQRHDDAQKEATKDTLNALLLKAQQHESKGDEQDDSDRLSARTAYYRARDELTDAIESIEAYNEGRLSESSSRLNPDEFRSRLKRVLQKLVAVTPSSSDNASPPTESTDPSKSELLDVLRTANEERERLPLPSDFQSGRDYTPDQYRDRFGSWDAALEAAGIDKRTYLEDELRRLSADGNNAVSRKRMADDGRYSATFVADEYGSWDAALTAAGLKSAPGSGSPIADTDNDTGQAETNRSTADRSLDEHSPDDETERTYSELNETAFSSSWETIPHNERLSGQFLFCVVRVQPPRGDKKTHVLEVEDRTGTELSVDIWKTHDLSYEWTEGHWYAVSNARGSAWETKSGETKKRLSSTKDLEVESLGPDFDPIAAAPGDTNSTSTTSSTNSTTSQSQSAESTSSPEAADTSQSDDEIFDDIVSEFDDL
;
A
#
# COMPACT_ATOMS: atom_id res chain seq x y z
N MET A 1 10.55 5.22 34.71
CA MET A 1 9.12 5.53 34.66
C MET A 1 8.57 4.50 33.69
N ALA A 2 7.75 3.61 34.21
CA ALA A 2 7.24 2.47 33.46
C ALA A 2 6.20 2.97 32.47
N ASP A 3 6.24 2.40 31.27
CA ASP A 3 5.35 2.64 30.15
C ASP A 3 3.97 2.04 30.50
N PRO A 4 2.88 2.82 30.64
CA PRO A 4 1.56 2.31 30.97
C PRO A 4 0.83 1.93 29.68
N THR A 5 1.44 1.10 28.84
CA THR A 5 0.71 0.51 27.72
C THR A 5 -0.34 -0.47 28.26
N LEU A 6 -1.56 -0.32 27.76
CA LEU A 6 -2.75 -1.17 27.92
C LEU A 6 -2.51 -2.69 27.94
N ASP A 7 -1.35 -3.16 27.46
CA ASP A 7 -1.02 -4.56 27.22
C ASP A 7 -0.33 -5.29 28.39
N GLU A 8 0.44 -4.65 29.27
CA GLU A 8 1.28 -5.44 30.21
C GLU A 8 0.46 -6.27 31.22
N ASP A 9 -0.80 -5.94 31.50
CA ASP A 9 -1.68 -6.75 32.37
C ASP A 9 -2.76 -7.56 31.63
N LEU A 10 -2.96 -7.34 30.32
CA LEU A 10 -4.02 -7.96 29.50
C LEU A 10 -3.52 -8.89 28.39
N ASP A 11 -2.27 -8.80 27.97
CA ASP A 11 -1.60 -9.75 27.06
C ASP A 11 -0.97 -10.94 27.78
N ASP A 12 -0.80 -10.84 29.10
CA ASP A 12 -0.45 -11.99 29.92
C ASP A 12 -1.57 -13.04 29.82
N VAL A 13 -1.17 -14.25 29.44
CA VAL A 13 -2.10 -15.39 29.32
C VAL A 13 -2.88 -15.55 30.61
N VAL A 14 -4.19 -15.28 30.55
CA VAL A 14 -5.04 -15.30 31.74
C VAL A 14 -5.25 -16.73 32.19
N ASP A 15 -5.03 -16.98 33.48
CA ASP A 15 -5.35 -18.24 34.13
C ASP A 15 -6.73 -18.12 34.79
N LEU A 16 -7.75 -18.67 34.13
CA LEU A 16 -9.14 -18.65 34.61
C LEU A 16 -9.30 -19.28 36.00
N GLN A 17 -8.37 -20.12 36.44
CA GLN A 17 -8.44 -20.81 37.71
C GLN A 17 -7.69 -20.07 38.83
N THR A 18 -6.54 -19.48 38.54
CA THR A 18 -5.66 -18.90 39.58
C THR A 18 -5.68 -17.37 39.64
N ASP A 19 -5.94 -16.66 38.54
CA ASP A 19 -5.95 -15.20 38.51
C ASP A 19 -7.08 -14.59 39.32
N LYS A 20 -6.89 -13.41 39.92
CA LYS A 20 -7.94 -12.75 40.74
C LYS A 20 -9.29 -12.71 40.01
N ARG A 21 -10.37 -13.02 40.75
CA ARG A 21 -11.74 -13.11 40.19
C ARG A 21 -12.11 -11.87 39.37
N ASP A 22 -11.87 -10.67 39.91
CA ASP A 22 -12.22 -9.41 39.25
C ASP A 22 -11.43 -9.19 37.96
N ARG A 23 -10.13 -9.53 37.95
CA ARG A 23 -9.28 -9.49 36.75
C ARG A 23 -9.86 -10.38 35.65
N VAL A 24 -10.24 -11.61 35.99
CA VAL A 24 -10.80 -12.55 35.00
C VAL A 24 -12.16 -12.07 34.49
N LEU A 25 -13.04 -11.56 35.35
CA LEU A 25 -14.34 -11.03 34.93
C LEU A 25 -14.19 -9.81 34.03
N PHE A 26 -13.26 -8.90 34.35
CA PHE A 26 -12.95 -7.74 33.51
C PHE A 26 -12.33 -8.14 32.16
N TYR A 27 -11.46 -9.16 32.16
CA TYR A 27 -10.91 -9.75 30.93
C TYR A 27 -12.00 -10.35 30.04
N LEU A 28 -12.92 -11.11 30.61
CA LEU A 28 -14.06 -11.70 29.91
C LEU A 28 -15.00 -10.62 29.38
N ALA A 29 -15.23 -9.53 30.13
CA ALA A 29 -16.10 -8.42 29.72
C ALA A 29 -15.69 -7.83 28.37
N GLY A 30 -14.39 -7.82 28.04
CA GLY A 30 -13.90 -7.29 26.76
C GLY A 30 -14.00 -8.26 25.59
N ARG A 31 -14.52 -9.47 25.81
CA ARG A 31 -14.53 -10.57 24.82
C ARG A 31 -15.90 -11.19 24.65
N VAL A 32 -16.80 -11.07 25.62
CA VAL A 32 -18.15 -11.64 25.51
C VAL A 32 -18.99 -10.89 24.47
N PRO A 33 -19.81 -11.59 23.67
CA PRO A 33 -20.01 -13.04 23.66
C PRO A 33 -18.84 -13.78 22.99
N VAL A 34 -18.28 -14.80 23.67
CA VAL A 34 -17.14 -15.60 23.17
C VAL A 34 -17.41 -17.10 23.31
N SER A 35 -16.96 -17.91 22.36
CA SER A 35 -17.06 -19.36 22.47
C SER A 35 -15.95 -19.93 23.37
N PRO A 36 -16.16 -21.07 24.06
CA PRO A 36 -15.09 -21.74 24.80
C PRO A 36 -13.87 -22.10 23.94
N THR A 37 -14.08 -22.36 22.65
CA THR A 37 -13.00 -22.67 21.71
C THR A 37 -12.14 -21.45 21.44
N ASP A 38 -12.75 -20.30 21.16
CA ASP A 38 -12.00 -19.06 20.88
C ASP A 38 -11.32 -18.55 22.14
N LEU A 39 -11.98 -18.67 23.30
CA LEU A 39 -11.39 -18.30 24.58
C LEU A 39 -10.14 -19.13 24.91
N ALA A 40 -10.14 -20.43 24.58
CA ALA A 40 -9.01 -21.33 24.83
C ALA A 40 -7.71 -20.93 24.13
N ALA A 41 -7.79 -20.14 23.05
CA ALA A 41 -6.60 -19.64 22.36
C ALA A 41 -5.85 -18.56 23.16
N GLN A 42 -6.49 -17.97 24.17
CA GLN A 42 -6.00 -16.79 24.88
C GLN A 42 -5.89 -16.98 26.41
N VAL A 43 -6.20 -18.19 26.91
CA VAL A 43 -6.15 -18.53 28.34
C VAL A 43 -5.36 -19.81 28.59
N VAL A 44 -4.95 -20.04 29.83
CA VAL A 44 -4.17 -21.24 30.22
C VAL A 44 -5.00 -22.53 30.07
N GLN A 45 -6.30 -22.45 30.27
CA GLN A 45 -7.18 -23.61 30.30
C GLN A 45 -7.48 -24.17 28.90
N PRO A 46 -7.38 -25.50 28.69
CA PRO A 46 -7.83 -26.11 27.45
C PRO A 46 -9.35 -26.02 27.29
N THR A 47 -9.84 -26.03 26.05
CA THR A 47 -11.27 -25.87 25.70
C THR A 47 -12.20 -26.78 26.51
N GLU A 48 -11.78 -28.01 26.80
CA GLU A 48 -12.55 -29.01 27.54
C GLU A 48 -12.77 -28.69 29.02
N SER A 49 -11.90 -27.88 29.64
CA SER A 49 -12.01 -27.51 31.06
C SER A 49 -12.64 -26.14 31.28
N ILE A 50 -12.63 -25.25 30.28
CA ILE A 50 -13.12 -23.87 30.39
C ILE A 50 -14.54 -23.81 30.98
N ARG A 51 -15.47 -24.62 30.46
CA ARG A 51 -16.85 -24.63 30.95
C ARG A 51 -16.91 -24.94 32.46
N SER A 52 -16.27 -26.03 32.87
CA SER A 52 -16.26 -26.45 34.28
C SER A 52 -15.60 -25.41 35.18
N VAL A 53 -14.49 -24.80 34.73
CA VAL A 53 -13.79 -23.77 35.49
C VAL A 53 -14.66 -22.53 35.64
N LEU A 54 -15.36 -22.11 34.58
CA LEU A 54 -16.24 -20.95 34.61
C LEU A 54 -17.45 -21.18 35.54
N GLU A 55 -18.11 -22.34 35.41
CA GLU A 55 -19.27 -22.72 36.24
C GLU A 55 -18.89 -22.85 37.73
N ASP A 56 -17.78 -23.54 38.05
CA ASP A 56 -17.38 -23.79 39.44
C ASP A 56 -16.87 -22.53 40.14
N ARG A 57 -16.15 -21.67 39.41
CA ARG A 57 -15.44 -20.54 40.02
C ARG A 57 -16.25 -19.25 39.96
N PHE A 58 -16.95 -19.01 38.86
CA PHE A 58 -17.63 -17.73 38.63
C PHE A 58 -19.13 -17.79 38.93
N GLU A 59 -19.67 -18.97 39.21
CA GLU A 59 -21.04 -19.22 39.67
C GLU A 59 -22.05 -18.44 38.81
N ASN A 60 -22.80 -17.52 39.42
CA ASN A 60 -23.84 -16.74 38.75
C ASN A 60 -23.31 -15.56 37.94
N ALA A 61 -22.01 -15.22 37.97
CA ALA A 61 -21.44 -14.08 37.25
C ALA A 61 -21.19 -14.37 35.76
N VAL A 62 -21.08 -15.64 35.39
CA VAL A 62 -20.88 -16.10 34.01
C VAL A 62 -22.02 -17.03 33.65
N ASP A 63 -22.60 -16.82 32.47
CA ASP A 63 -23.60 -17.71 31.90
C ASP A 63 -23.11 -18.24 30.55
N ILE A 64 -23.49 -19.47 30.22
CA ILE A 64 -23.28 -20.03 28.88
C ILE A 64 -24.65 -20.18 28.26
N ASP A 65 -24.94 -19.34 27.27
CA ASP A 65 -26.27 -19.28 26.68
C ASP A 65 -26.61 -20.55 25.89
N ALA A 66 -27.85 -20.65 25.43
CA ALA A 66 -28.33 -21.80 24.67
C ALA A 66 -27.55 -22.05 23.36
N THR A 67 -26.82 -21.05 22.85
CA THR A 67 -25.96 -21.15 21.66
C THR A 67 -24.53 -21.58 22.00
N GLY A 68 -24.20 -21.72 23.28
CA GLY A 68 -22.90 -22.16 23.77
C GLY A 68 -21.89 -21.02 23.94
N PHE A 69 -22.31 -19.76 23.84
CA PHE A 69 -21.46 -18.59 24.05
C PHE A 69 -21.45 -18.16 25.51
N ILE A 70 -20.27 -17.79 25.97
CA ILE A 70 -20.02 -17.24 27.31
C ILE A 70 -20.52 -15.79 27.33
N ARG A 71 -21.29 -15.43 28.34
CA ARG A 71 -21.78 -14.08 28.62
C ARG A 71 -21.58 -13.74 30.09
N LEU A 72 -21.55 -12.45 30.38
CA LEU A 72 -21.59 -11.96 31.75
C LEU A 72 -23.04 -11.67 32.18
N THR A 73 -23.31 -11.87 33.46
CA THR A 73 -24.59 -11.51 34.08
C THR A 73 -24.44 -10.25 34.93
N ASP A 74 -25.54 -9.76 35.49
CA ASP A 74 -25.51 -8.65 36.45
C ASP A 74 -24.64 -8.92 37.69
N ALA A 75 -24.40 -10.18 38.06
CA ALA A 75 -23.51 -10.53 39.17
C ALA A 75 -22.02 -10.25 38.88
N ALA A 76 -21.65 -10.08 37.61
CA ALA A 76 -20.30 -9.65 37.20
C ALA A 76 -20.12 -8.12 37.25
N ARG A 77 -21.21 -7.34 37.36
CA ARG A 77 -21.17 -5.87 37.26
C ARG A 77 -20.19 -5.25 38.24
N THR A 78 -20.39 -5.44 39.56
CA THR A 78 -19.53 -4.81 40.58
C THR A 78 -18.03 -5.15 40.42
N PRO A 79 -17.62 -6.43 40.20
CA PRO A 79 -16.24 -6.76 39.88
C PRO A 79 -15.67 -6.05 38.64
N VAL A 80 -16.44 -5.97 37.56
CA VAL A 80 -16.03 -5.33 36.31
C VAL A 80 -15.87 -3.83 36.51
N LEU A 81 -16.84 -3.17 37.15
CA LEU A 81 -16.78 -1.73 37.43
C LEU A 81 -15.60 -1.37 38.32
N ARG A 82 -15.28 -2.20 39.32
CA ARG A 82 -14.13 -1.97 40.21
C ARG A 82 -12.80 -1.92 39.46
N VAL A 83 -12.57 -2.85 38.53
CA VAL A 83 -11.33 -2.86 37.72
C VAL A 83 -11.37 -1.73 36.70
N GLY A 84 -12.52 -1.47 36.08
CA GLY A 84 -12.70 -0.37 35.14
C GLY A 84 -12.40 0.99 35.76
N LYS A 85 -12.78 1.22 37.02
CA LYS A 85 -12.46 2.45 37.77
C LYS A 85 -10.96 2.74 37.80
N THR A 86 -10.13 1.75 38.12
CA THR A 86 -8.67 1.93 38.16
C THR A 86 -8.11 2.26 36.77
N GLN A 87 -8.69 1.73 35.70
CA GLN A 87 -8.28 2.09 34.34
C GLN A 87 -8.78 3.47 33.91
N LEU A 88 -9.96 3.91 34.40
CA LEU A 88 -10.44 5.27 34.18
C LEU A 88 -9.52 6.31 34.84
N GLU A 89 -8.94 5.99 36.00
CA GLU A 89 -7.91 6.84 36.63
C GLU A 89 -6.71 7.01 35.68
N THR A 90 -6.22 5.93 35.05
CA THR A 90 -5.15 6.00 34.04
C THR A 90 -5.53 6.84 32.81
N ALA A 91 -6.75 6.67 32.27
CA ALA A 91 -7.22 7.50 31.16
C ALA A 91 -7.27 8.99 31.53
N THR A 92 -7.62 9.30 32.78
CA THR A 92 -7.68 10.66 33.33
C THR A 92 -6.27 11.26 33.50
N GLU A 93 -5.29 10.44 33.92
CA GLU A 93 -3.89 10.83 33.98
C GLU A 93 -3.35 11.18 32.60
N SER A 94 -3.61 10.35 31.58
CA SER A 94 -3.24 10.65 30.18
C SER A 94 -3.94 11.89 29.65
N MET A 95 -5.24 12.07 29.88
CA MET A 95 -5.95 13.30 29.52
C MET A 95 -5.31 14.55 30.16
N SER A 96 -4.88 14.45 31.43
CA SER A 96 -4.23 15.55 32.14
C SER A 96 -2.82 15.83 31.61
N ALA A 97 -2.06 14.78 31.29
CA ALA A 97 -0.74 14.88 30.66
C ALA A 97 -0.85 15.55 29.28
N GLY A 98 -1.81 15.13 28.45
CA GLY A 98 -2.10 15.74 27.15
C GLY A 98 -2.44 17.23 27.25
N LYS A 99 -3.28 17.61 28.23
CA LYS A 99 -3.60 19.04 28.50
C LYS A 99 -2.33 19.85 28.82
N GLN A 100 -1.43 19.31 29.63
CA GLN A 100 -0.18 19.98 30.00
C GLN A 100 0.76 20.12 28.79
N LEU A 101 0.97 19.04 28.04
CA LEU A 101 1.80 19.04 26.82
C LEU A 101 1.27 20.03 25.77
N HIS A 102 -0.05 20.09 25.59
CA HIS A 102 -0.68 21.05 24.69
C HIS A 102 -0.43 22.50 25.14
N GLN A 103 -0.45 22.79 26.45
CA GLN A 103 -0.12 24.13 26.97
C GLN A 103 1.36 24.47 26.78
N ASP A 104 2.23 23.47 26.87
CA ASP A 104 3.67 23.60 26.65
C ASP A 104 4.04 23.70 25.15
N GLY A 105 3.07 23.49 24.25
CA GLY A 105 3.22 23.56 22.80
C GLY A 105 3.77 22.28 22.16
N ASP A 106 3.84 21.18 22.91
CA ASP A 106 4.21 19.86 22.40
C ASP A 106 2.97 19.12 21.90
N PHE A 107 2.47 19.57 20.74
CA PHE A 107 1.19 19.13 20.20
C PHE A 107 1.18 17.65 19.76
N GLU A 108 2.30 17.12 19.29
CA GLU A 108 2.42 15.72 18.88
C GLU A 108 2.35 14.79 20.10
N ALA A 109 3.10 15.10 21.17
CA ALA A 109 3.01 14.35 22.41
C ALA A 109 1.63 14.51 23.07
N ALA A 110 1.03 15.69 23.00
CA ALA A 110 -0.31 15.93 23.51
C ALA A 110 -1.37 15.07 22.80
N ALA A 111 -1.30 14.97 21.46
CA ALA A 111 -2.19 14.13 20.68
C ALA A 111 -2.10 12.67 21.11
N ALA A 112 -0.88 12.12 21.26
CA ALA A 112 -0.67 10.74 21.69
C ALA A 112 -1.27 10.42 23.08
N GLU A 113 -1.19 11.35 24.03
CA GLU A 113 -1.81 11.19 25.35
C GLU A 113 -3.35 11.25 25.28
N PHE A 114 -3.92 12.11 24.44
CA PHE A 114 -5.37 12.14 24.23
C PHE A 114 -5.90 10.91 23.51
N GLU A 115 -5.17 10.37 22.54
CA GLU A 115 -5.48 9.10 21.88
C GLU A 115 -5.46 7.95 22.90
N THR A 116 -4.41 7.87 23.73
CA THR A 116 -4.31 6.88 24.82
C THR A 116 -5.51 6.97 25.77
N ALA A 117 -5.90 8.19 26.15
CA ALA A 117 -7.07 8.41 27.00
C ALA A 117 -8.38 7.92 26.35
N ALA A 118 -8.58 8.22 25.05
CA ALA A 118 -9.75 7.79 24.29
C ALA A 118 -9.81 6.26 24.15
N ASP A 119 -8.68 5.62 23.82
CA ASP A 119 -8.59 4.16 23.66
C ASP A 119 -8.92 3.41 24.95
N ILE A 120 -8.37 3.87 26.08
CA ILE A 120 -8.66 3.29 27.39
C ILE A 120 -10.17 3.43 27.69
N ALA A 121 -10.77 4.59 27.44
CA ALA A 121 -12.19 4.81 27.69
C ALA A 121 -13.10 3.97 26.79
N HIS A 122 -12.79 3.84 25.49
CA HIS A 122 -13.51 2.95 24.58
C HIS A 122 -13.43 1.49 25.04
N ALA A 123 -12.24 1.05 25.46
CA ALA A 123 -12.01 -0.29 25.99
C ALA A 123 -12.85 -0.55 27.25
N ILE A 124 -12.96 0.43 28.15
CA ILE A 124 -13.81 0.36 29.35
C ILE A 124 -15.29 0.36 28.98
N LYS A 125 -15.71 1.24 28.07
CA LYS A 125 -17.09 1.34 27.60
C LYS A 125 -17.60 0.00 27.08
N SER A 126 -16.83 -0.66 26.21
CA SER A 126 -17.15 -2.00 25.70
C SER A 126 -17.33 -3.04 26.83
N ARG A 127 -16.49 -2.98 27.87
CA ARG A 127 -16.58 -3.88 29.04
C ARG A 127 -17.77 -3.57 29.94
N PHE A 128 -18.14 -2.30 30.07
CA PHE A 128 -19.32 -1.87 30.83
C PHE A 128 -20.61 -2.24 30.10
N ASP A 129 -20.62 -2.12 28.77
CA ASP A 129 -21.70 -2.59 27.89
C ASP A 129 -21.97 -4.08 28.11
N ALA A 130 -20.93 -4.91 28.27
CA ALA A 130 -21.05 -6.35 28.53
C ALA A 130 -21.76 -6.72 29.84
N VAL A 131 -21.84 -5.77 30.79
CA VAL A 131 -22.57 -5.92 32.08
C VAL A 131 -23.78 -4.98 32.17
N ASN A 132 -24.27 -4.47 31.03
CA ASN A 132 -25.41 -3.57 30.92
C ASN A 132 -25.28 -2.33 31.81
N TYR A 133 -24.12 -1.67 31.75
CA TYR A 133 -23.84 -0.40 32.41
C TYR A 133 -23.30 0.60 31.39
N GLN A 134 -23.93 1.77 31.30
CA GLN A 134 -23.68 2.78 30.27
C GLN A 134 -23.81 4.17 30.92
N PRO A 135 -22.74 4.67 31.56
CA PRO A 135 -22.75 6.02 32.14
C PRO A 135 -22.59 7.08 31.04
N ASP A 136 -23.49 8.06 31.00
CA ASP A 136 -23.48 9.14 29.98
C ASP A 136 -22.16 9.93 30.02
N GLN A 137 -21.59 10.11 31.21
CA GLN A 137 -20.35 10.86 31.40
C GLN A 137 -19.13 10.17 30.76
N LEU A 138 -19.15 8.83 30.63
CA LEU A 138 -18.08 8.13 29.90
C LEU A 138 -18.11 8.45 28.41
N ASP A 139 -19.31 8.60 27.82
CA ASP A 139 -19.46 9.03 26.43
C ASP A 139 -18.99 10.48 26.26
N GLU A 140 -19.32 11.37 27.20
CA GLU A 140 -18.82 12.75 27.22
C GLU A 140 -17.29 12.80 27.30
N PHE A 141 -16.68 11.96 28.14
CA PHE A 141 -15.23 11.87 28.24
C PHE A 141 -14.57 11.43 26.92
N ILE A 142 -15.11 10.38 26.28
CA ILE A 142 -14.60 9.88 25.00
C ILE A 142 -14.63 11.00 23.96
N VAL A 143 -15.77 11.68 23.80
CA VAL A 143 -15.91 12.79 22.86
C VAL A 143 -14.91 13.90 23.16
N ALA A 144 -14.72 14.23 24.43
CA ALA A 144 -13.77 15.25 24.87
C ALA A 144 -12.30 14.85 24.59
N ALA A 145 -11.95 13.58 24.73
CA ALA A 145 -10.62 13.05 24.43
C ALA A 145 -10.33 13.07 22.92
N GLU A 146 -11.26 12.54 22.11
CA GLU A 146 -11.15 12.52 20.65
C GLU A 146 -11.05 13.93 20.06
N GLN A 147 -11.85 14.87 20.55
CA GLN A 147 -11.81 16.25 20.07
C GLN A 147 -10.49 16.94 20.43
N ARG A 148 -9.96 16.69 21.63
CA ARG A 148 -8.66 17.24 22.06
C ARG A 148 -7.48 16.63 21.30
N HIS A 149 -7.53 15.33 21.03
CA HIS A 149 -6.58 14.68 20.13
C HIS A 149 -6.58 15.38 18.77
N ASP A 150 -7.76 15.55 18.16
CA ASP A 150 -7.87 16.14 16.83
C ASP A 150 -7.44 17.61 16.79
N ASP A 151 -7.68 18.38 17.86
CA ASP A 151 -7.22 19.76 17.97
C ASP A 151 -5.70 19.83 18.12
N ALA A 152 -5.10 18.98 18.97
CA ALA A 152 -3.64 18.89 19.13
C ALA A 152 -2.96 18.47 17.83
N GLN A 153 -3.44 17.40 17.19
CA GLN A 153 -2.90 16.90 15.93
C GLN A 153 -3.01 17.94 14.81
N LYS A 154 -4.06 18.76 14.83
CA LYS A 154 -4.21 19.88 13.89
C LYS A 154 -3.13 20.95 14.08
N GLU A 155 -2.83 21.33 15.31
CA GLU A 155 -1.76 22.31 15.59
C GLU A 155 -0.38 21.74 15.22
N ALA A 156 -0.10 20.48 15.56
CA ALA A 156 1.12 19.79 15.12
C ALA A 156 1.25 19.77 13.58
N THR A 157 0.14 19.49 12.89
CA THR A 157 0.09 19.51 11.42
C THR A 157 0.36 20.92 10.89
N LYS A 158 -0.27 21.96 11.46
CA LYS A 158 -0.02 23.36 11.04
C LYS A 158 1.45 23.76 11.18
N ASP A 159 2.14 23.33 12.23
CA ASP A 159 3.57 23.60 12.40
C ASP A 159 4.41 22.93 11.30
N THR A 160 4.09 21.68 10.97
CA THR A 160 4.66 20.97 9.81
C THR A 160 4.40 21.73 8.51
N LEU A 161 3.16 22.16 8.27
CA LEU A 161 2.78 22.91 7.07
C LEU A 161 3.53 24.23 6.95
N ASN A 162 3.71 24.96 8.05
CA ASN A 162 4.48 26.20 8.07
C ASN A 162 5.96 25.95 7.68
N ALA A 163 6.56 24.88 8.19
CA ALA A 163 7.94 24.51 7.87
C ALA A 163 8.09 24.12 6.38
N LEU A 164 7.20 23.29 5.87
CA LEU A 164 7.18 22.86 4.46
C LEU A 164 6.93 24.05 3.53
N LEU A 165 5.97 24.92 3.86
CA LEU A 165 5.67 26.12 3.06
C LEU A 165 6.88 27.07 2.99
N LEU A 166 7.61 27.24 4.09
CA LEU A 166 8.81 28.07 4.12
C LEU A 166 9.91 27.49 3.22
N LYS A 167 10.15 26.18 3.25
CA LYS A 167 11.11 25.52 2.36
C LYS A 167 10.68 25.62 0.90
N ALA A 168 9.42 25.38 0.61
CA ALA A 168 8.86 25.51 -0.74
C ALA A 168 9.09 26.93 -1.30
N GLN A 169 8.84 27.96 -0.50
CA GLN A 169 9.11 29.36 -0.85
C GLN A 169 10.58 29.63 -1.15
N GLN A 170 11.49 29.10 -0.34
CA GLN A 170 12.93 29.26 -0.55
C GLN A 170 13.39 28.57 -1.83
N HIS A 171 12.87 27.38 -2.11
CA HIS A 171 13.16 26.63 -3.32
C HIS A 171 12.61 27.33 -4.57
N GLU A 172 11.39 27.88 -4.49
CA GLU A 172 10.79 28.67 -5.56
C GLU A 172 11.60 29.94 -5.86
N SER A 173 12.04 30.68 -4.82
CA SER A 173 12.90 31.87 -4.99
C SER A 173 14.23 31.52 -5.65
N LYS A 174 14.87 30.41 -5.23
CA LYS A 174 16.13 29.95 -5.84
C LYS A 174 15.97 29.61 -7.32
N GLY A 175 14.81 29.07 -7.72
CA GLY A 175 14.50 28.81 -9.11
C GLY A 175 14.31 30.11 -9.90
N ASP A 176 13.56 31.06 -9.34
CA ASP A 176 13.27 32.36 -9.95
C ASP A 176 14.53 33.23 -10.12
N GLU A 177 15.58 33.01 -9.32
CA GLU A 177 16.86 33.74 -9.36
C GLU A 177 17.80 33.27 -10.48
N GLN A 178 17.58 32.08 -11.06
CA GLN A 178 18.46 31.56 -12.11
C GLN A 178 18.22 32.26 -13.45
N ASP A 179 19.28 32.45 -14.22
CA ASP A 179 19.18 32.99 -15.56
C ASP A 179 18.81 31.90 -16.60
N ASP A 180 18.48 32.34 -17.82
CA ASP A 180 18.14 31.43 -18.93
C ASP A 180 19.27 30.45 -19.31
N SER A 181 20.51 30.66 -18.83
CA SER A 181 21.65 29.79 -19.09
C SER A 181 21.81 28.67 -18.06
N ASP A 182 21.23 28.81 -16.86
CA ASP A 182 21.23 27.81 -15.79
C ASP A 182 19.84 27.21 -15.52
N ARG A 183 19.17 26.79 -16.61
CA ARG A 183 17.85 26.15 -16.57
C ARG A 183 17.83 24.86 -15.76
N LEU A 184 18.95 24.15 -15.68
CA LEU A 184 19.04 22.93 -14.89
C LEU A 184 18.91 23.24 -13.40
N SER A 185 19.65 24.23 -12.89
CA SER A 185 19.55 24.64 -11.48
C SER A 185 18.18 25.23 -11.15
N ALA A 186 17.57 25.96 -12.09
CA ALA A 186 16.21 26.49 -11.93
C ALA A 186 15.19 25.35 -11.78
N ARG A 187 15.30 24.34 -12.66
CA ARG A 187 14.48 23.13 -12.64
C ARG A 187 14.64 22.37 -11.32
N THR A 188 15.88 22.09 -10.89
CA THR A 188 16.14 21.42 -9.60
C THR A 188 15.53 22.16 -8.41
N ALA A 189 15.58 23.50 -8.42
CA ALA A 189 15.04 24.31 -7.35
C ALA A 189 13.50 24.24 -7.30
N TYR A 190 12.82 24.38 -8.43
CA TYR A 190 11.37 24.21 -8.50
C TYR A 190 10.92 22.79 -8.15
N TYR A 191 11.75 21.79 -8.44
CA TYR A 191 11.47 20.41 -8.08
C TYR A 191 11.40 20.18 -6.57
N ARG A 192 12.37 20.72 -5.85
CA ARG A 192 12.33 20.73 -4.38
C ARG A 192 11.14 21.53 -3.84
N ALA A 193 10.76 22.63 -4.49
CA ALA A 193 9.60 23.40 -4.06
C ALA A 193 8.31 22.59 -4.20
N ARG A 194 8.22 21.77 -5.23
CA ARG A 194 7.06 20.94 -5.52
C ARG A 194 6.93 19.78 -4.53
N ASP A 195 8.02 19.12 -4.18
CA ASP A 195 8.01 18.06 -3.15
C ASP A 195 7.52 18.56 -1.81
N GLU A 196 8.06 19.67 -1.31
CA GLU A 196 7.63 20.24 -0.03
C GLU A 196 6.13 20.64 -0.05
N LEU A 197 5.58 21.02 -1.21
CA LEU A 197 4.15 21.31 -1.37
C LEU A 197 3.28 20.05 -1.43
N THR A 198 3.80 18.94 -1.99
CA THR A 198 3.11 17.65 -2.00
C THR A 198 3.10 17.04 -0.61
N ASP A 199 4.24 17.02 0.09
CA ASP A 199 4.34 16.56 1.49
C ASP A 199 3.35 17.32 2.39
N ALA A 200 3.15 18.62 2.12
CA ALA A 200 2.19 19.43 2.85
C ALA A 200 0.72 19.04 2.58
N ILE A 201 0.38 18.67 1.33
CA ILE A 201 -0.95 18.18 0.98
C ILE A 201 -1.20 16.81 1.63
N GLU A 202 -0.22 15.90 1.55
CA GLU A 202 -0.28 14.57 2.18
C GLU A 202 -0.45 14.69 3.70
N SER A 203 0.25 15.63 4.34
CA SER A 203 0.10 15.89 5.78
C SER A 203 -1.32 16.38 6.14
N ILE A 204 -1.93 17.23 5.29
CA ILE A 204 -3.32 17.68 5.46
C ILE A 204 -4.30 16.50 5.31
N GLU A 205 -4.07 15.65 4.33
CA GLU A 205 -4.93 14.49 4.03
C GLU A 205 -4.82 13.45 5.16
N ALA A 206 -3.61 13.13 5.62
CA ALA A 206 -3.37 12.26 6.77
C ALA A 206 -4.07 12.77 8.04
N TYR A 207 -3.96 14.07 8.36
CA TYR A 207 -4.73 14.66 9.46
C TYR A 207 -6.24 14.50 9.24
N ASN A 208 -6.71 14.79 8.02
CA ASN A 208 -8.14 14.78 7.73
C ASN A 208 -8.76 13.37 7.75
N GLU A 209 -7.98 12.34 7.49
CA GLU A 209 -8.39 10.93 7.51
C GLU A 209 -8.23 10.31 8.90
N GLY A 210 -7.19 10.70 9.65
CA GLY A 210 -6.88 10.20 10.98
C GLY A 210 -7.60 10.89 12.14
N ARG A 211 -8.63 11.70 11.89
CA ARG A 211 -9.41 12.32 12.98
C ARG A 211 -10.26 11.26 13.70
N LEU A 212 -10.28 11.33 15.02
CA LEU A 212 -11.10 10.46 15.85
C LEU A 212 -12.55 10.95 15.92
N SER A 213 -12.78 12.27 15.91
CA SER A 213 -14.13 12.86 15.94
C SER A 213 -14.59 13.36 14.57
N GLU A 214 -15.80 12.97 14.18
CA GLU A 214 -16.44 13.45 12.94
C GLU A 214 -16.74 14.95 12.99
N SER A 215 -16.93 15.51 14.18
CA SER A 215 -17.25 16.93 14.38
C SER A 215 -16.03 17.85 14.28
N SER A 216 -14.82 17.28 14.36
CA SER A 216 -13.57 18.02 14.29
C SER A 216 -13.35 18.67 12.93
N SER A 217 -12.78 19.88 12.96
CA SER A 217 -12.67 20.73 11.79
C SER A 217 -11.51 20.34 10.86
N ARG A 218 -11.82 20.14 9.58
CA ARG A 218 -10.84 19.76 8.53
C ARG A 218 -9.86 20.89 8.18
N LEU A 219 -8.66 20.51 7.75
CA LEU A 219 -7.70 21.41 7.09
C LEU A 219 -7.98 21.47 5.59
N ASN A 220 -7.86 22.66 4.99
CA ASN A 220 -8.09 22.87 3.55
C ASN A 220 -6.77 22.87 2.76
N PRO A 221 -6.57 21.96 1.79
CA PRO A 221 -5.36 21.89 0.96
C PRO A 221 -5.31 22.90 -0.21
N ASP A 222 -6.37 23.67 -0.47
CA ASP A 222 -6.50 24.50 -1.69
C ASP A 222 -5.37 25.51 -1.90
N GLU A 223 -4.84 26.10 -0.82
CA GLU A 223 -3.71 27.04 -0.91
C GLU A 223 -2.46 26.34 -1.44
N PHE A 224 -2.14 25.17 -0.88
CA PHE A 224 -1.00 24.34 -1.27
C PHE A 224 -1.17 23.83 -2.71
N ARG A 225 -2.36 23.32 -3.06
CA ARG A 225 -2.70 22.89 -4.43
C ARG A 225 -2.56 24.03 -5.44
N SER A 226 -3.04 25.23 -5.09
CA SER A 226 -2.92 26.41 -5.94
C SER A 226 -1.47 26.84 -6.14
N ARG A 227 -0.62 26.69 -5.12
CA ARG A 227 0.81 26.98 -5.22
C ARG A 227 1.57 25.92 -6.00
N LEU A 228 1.26 24.64 -5.76
CA LEU A 228 1.79 23.50 -6.48
C LEU A 228 1.60 23.67 -7.99
N LYS A 229 0.37 24.03 -8.40
CA LYS A 229 0.05 24.34 -9.80
C LYS A 229 0.92 25.46 -10.39
N ARG A 230 1.25 26.51 -9.62
CA ARG A 230 2.14 27.59 -10.10
C ARG A 230 3.57 27.10 -10.27
N VAL A 231 4.07 26.27 -9.34
CA VAL A 231 5.41 25.68 -9.45
C VAL A 231 5.49 24.75 -10.67
N LEU A 232 4.47 23.94 -10.91
CA LEU A 232 4.39 23.06 -12.09
C LEU A 232 4.37 23.85 -13.42
N GLN A 233 3.68 24.99 -13.46
CA GLN A 233 3.76 25.90 -14.62
C GLN A 233 5.17 26.46 -14.84
N LYS A 234 5.89 26.81 -13.76
CA LYS A 234 7.29 27.25 -13.86
C LYS A 234 8.20 26.12 -14.37
N LEU A 235 7.91 24.88 -14.00
CA LEU A 235 8.65 23.71 -14.48
C LEU A 235 8.49 23.47 -15.96
N VAL A 236 7.25 23.55 -16.46
CA VAL A 236 6.96 23.48 -17.90
C VAL A 236 7.65 24.62 -18.67
N ALA A 237 7.82 25.79 -18.06
CA ALA A 237 8.48 26.93 -18.71
C ALA A 237 10.01 26.75 -18.83
N VAL A 238 10.63 26.00 -17.91
CA VAL A 238 12.08 25.77 -17.86
C VAL A 238 12.50 24.50 -18.61
N THR A 239 11.57 23.58 -18.89
CA THR A 239 11.82 22.41 -19.74
C THR A 239 11.91 22.80 -21.23
N PRO A 240 12.98 22.44 -21.94
CA PRO A 240 13.09 22.75 -23.36
C PRO A 240 12.08 21.92 -24.19
N SER A 241 11.28 22.60 -25.01
CA SER A 241 10.47 21.94 -26.04
C SER A 241 11.43 21.26 -27.03
N SER A 242 11.24 19.97 -27.31
CA SER A 242 12.15 19.09 -28.08
C SER A 242 12.36 19.45 -29.57
N SER A 243 12.46 20.72 -29.94
CA SER A 243 12.66 21.17 -31.31
C SER A 243 13.97 21.93 -31.58
N ASP A 244 14.88 22.09 -30.62
CA ASP A 244 16.21 22.64 -30.90
C ASP A 244 17.30 21.60 -30.65
N ASN A 245 17.72 21.02 -31.78
CA ASN A 245 18.81 20.06 -31.91
C ASN A 245 20.14 20.79 -31.64
N ALA A 246 20.71 20.62 -30.44
CA ALA A 246 22.11 20.91 -30.16
C ALA A 246 22.67 19.84 -29.22
N SER A 247 23.74 19.18 -29.66
CA SER A 247 24.47 18.10 -29.00
C SER A 247 24.74 18.34 -27.50
N PRO A 248 24.82 17.28 -26.68
CA PRO A 248 24.94 17.43 -25.23
C PRO A 248 26.34 17.91 -24.85
N PRO A 249 26.49 18.87 -23.91
CA PRO A 249 27.70 18.96 -23.12
C PRO A 249 27.67 17.80 -22.11
N THR A 250 28.67 16.93 -22.23
CA THR A 250 29.02 15.92 -21.24
C THR A 250 29.48 16.58 -19.94
N GLU A 251 28.60 16.66 -18.93
CA GLU A 251 28.99 16.58 -17.52
C GLU A 251 27.93 15.81 -16.73
N SER A 252 28.37 14.70 -16.15
CA SER A 252 27.64 13.80 -15.27
C SER A 252 27.18 14.53 -14.01
N THR A 253 25.88 14.83 -13.91
CA THR A 253 25.23 15.12 -12.63
C THR A 253 24.08 14.13 -12.47
N ASP A 254 24.18 13.30 -11.44
CA ASP A 254 23.24 12.23 -11.16
C ASP A 254 21.92 12.84 -10.62
N PRO A 255 20.74 12.60 -11.23
CA PRO A 255 19.53 13.32 -10.87
C PRO A 255 19.05 12.97 -9.46
N SER A 256 18.71 13.98 -8.68
CA SER A 256 18.14 13.79 -7.34
C SER A 256 16.73 13.23 -7.42
N LYS A 257 16.30 12.55 -6.35
CA LYS A 257 14.95 12.00 -6.22
C LYS A 257 13.88 13.03 -6.58
N SER A 258 14.00 14.21 -5.99
CA SER A 258 13.13 15.34 -6.26
C SER A 258 12.99 15.63 -7.75
N GLU A 259 14.10 15.70 -8.49
CA GLU A 259 14.08 16.04 -9.91
C GLU A 259 13.37 15.01 -10.81
N LEU A 260 13.34 13.76 -10.37
CA LEU A 260 12.66 12.68 -11.06
C LEU A 260 11.16 12.71 -10.77
N LEU A 261 10.75 12.60 -9.50
CA LEU A 261 9.33 12.73 -9.11
C LEU A 261 8.71 13.91 -9.81
N ASP A 262 9.47 14.99 -9.80
CA ASP A 262 9.60 15.94 -10.85
C ASP A 262 8.78 15.93 -12.14
N VAL A 263 9.57 15.56 -13.12
CA VAL A 263 9.22 15.22 -14.48
C VAL A 263 8.02 14.25 -14.49
N LEU A 264 7.86 13.38 -13.48
CA LEU A 264 6.72 12.45 -13.39
C LEU A 264 5.38 13.14 -13.08
N ARG A 265 5.30 14.05 -12.09
CA ARG A 265 4.07 14.85 -11.83
C ARG A 265 3.76 15.76 -13.01
N THR A 266 4.77 16.37 -13.62
CA THR A 266 4.57 17.23 -14.81
C THR A 266 4.00 16.42 -15.99
N ALA A 267 4.54 15.22 -16.24
CA ALA A 267 4.02 14.35 -17.29
C ALA A 267 2.59 13.86 -17.04
N ASN A 268 2.19 13.74 -15.77
CA ASN A 268 0.83 13.43 -15.34
C ASN A 268 -0.14 14.60 -15.54
N GLU A 269 0.31 15.85 -15.41
CA GLU A 269 -0.53 17.02 -15.69
C GLU A 269 -0.67 17.31 -17.19
N GLU A 270 0.39 17.09 -17.96
CA GLU A 270 0.38 17.26 -19.43
C GLU A 270 -0.48 16.22 -20.14
N ARG A 271 -0.70 15.07 -19.49
CA ARG A 271 -1.48 13.96 -20.03
C ARG A 271 -2.74 13.80 -19.21
N GLU A 272 -3.91 13.80 -19.82
CA GLU A 272 -5.15 13.42 -19.13
C GLU A 272 -5.22 11.89 -18.85
N ARG A 273 -4.07 11.22 -18.65
CA ARG A 273 -3.92 9.79 -18.36
C ARG A 273 -2.67 9.54 -17.51
N LEU A 274 -2.65 8.40 -16.82
CA LEU A 274 -1.52 7.93 -16.03
C LEU A 274 -0.21 7.92 -16.85
N PRO A 275 0.90 8.47 -16.33
CA PRO A 275 2.22 8.37 -16.94
C PRO A 275 2.72 6.93 -16.88
N LEU A 276 3.11 6.43 -18.04
CA LEU A 276 3.65 5.08 -18.20
C LEU A 276 5.17 5.17 -18.39
N PRO A 277 5.95 4.15 -18.02
CA PRO A 277 7.39 4.12 -18.28
C PRO A 277 7.73 4.37 -19.77
N SER A 278 6.87 3.95 -20.68
CA SER A 278 6.98 4.18 -22.12
C SER A 278 6.93 5.67 -22.51
N ASP A 279 6.41 6.54 -21.66
CA ASP A 279 6.39 7.99 -21.87
C ASP A 279 7.77 8.66 -21.77
N PHE A 280 8.79 7.94 -21.28
CA PHE A 280 10.11 8.46 -20.93
C PHE A 280 11.27 7.80 -21.67
N GLN A 281 11.01 7.14 -22.80
CA GLN A 281 12.04 6.51 -23.62
C GLN A 281 12.97 7.53 -24.33
N SER A 282 14.10 7.04 -24.83
CA SER A 282 15.29 7.77 -25.31
C SER A 282 15.00 9.10 -26.02
N GLY A 283 15.62 10.19 -25.52
CA GLY A 283 15.49 11.55 -26.06
C GLY A 283 14.76 12.54 -25.14
N ARG A 284 14.35 12.11 -23.94
CA ARG A 284 13.78 12.96 -22.86
C ARG A 284 14.80 13.16 -21.73
N ASP A 285 14.50 14.11 -20.85
CA ASP A 285 15.41 14.57 -19.78
C ASP A 285 15.89 13.47 -18.82
N TYR A 286 15.06 12.44 -18.54
CA TYR A 286 15.40 11.31 -17.67
C TYR A 286 14.79 10.00 -18.17
N THR A 287 15.49 8.89 -17.98
CA THR A 287 15.07 7.54 -18.39
C THR A 287 14.31 6.81 -17.26
N PRO A 288 13.43 5.84 -17.57
CA PRO A 288 12.72 5.04 -16.56
C PRO A 288 13.65 4.34 -15.56
N ASP A 289 14.88 4.03 -15.97
CA ASP A 289 15.89 3.42 -15.11
C ASP A 289 16.33 4.39 -14.01
N GLN A 290 16.44 5.69 -14.30
CA GLN A 290 16.80 6.68 -13.29
C GLN A 290 15.72 6.80 -12.21
N TYR A 291 14.43 6.58 -12.54
CA TYR A 291 13.35 6.50 -11.56
C TYR A 291 13.43 5.24 -10.71
N ARG A 292 13.64 4.09 -11.34
CA ARG A 292 13.83 2.81 -10.62
C ARG A 292 15.03 2.86 -9.68
N ASP A 293 16.17 3.38 -10.15
CA ASP A 293 17.39 3.54 -9.37
C ASP A 293 17.23 4.43 -8.13
N ARG A 294 16.22 5.31 -8.14
CA ARG A 294 15.99 6.31 -7.09
C ARG A 294 14.83 5.99 -6.15
N PHE A 295 13.79 5.35 -6.66
CA PHE A 295 12.56 5.07 -5.93
C PHE A 295 12.34 3.58 -5.64
N GLY A 296 13.14 2.70 -6.24
CA GLY A 296 12.99 1.26 -6.13
C GLY A 296 12.05 0.69 -7.19
N SER A 297 10.99 1.42 -7.57
CA SER A 297 10.11 1.04 -8.67
C SER A 297 9.47 2.26 -9.33
N TRP A 298 8.87 2.06 -10.51
CA TRP A 298 8.07 3.11 -11.15
C TRP A 298 6.83 3.43 -10.34
N ASP A 299 6.18 2.42 -9.75
CA ASP A 299 5.00 2.61 -8.91
C ASP A 299 5.37 3.37 -7.62
N ALA A 300 6.50 3.07 -7.00
CA ALA A 300 7.02 3.86 -5.87
C ALA A 300 7.36 5.29 -6.29
N ALA A 301 7.77 5.51 -7.54
CA ALA A 301 7.94 6.86 -8.07
C ALA A 301 6.59 7.55 -8.31
N LEU A 302 5.55 6.85 -8.77
CA LEU A 302 4.19 7.38 -8.93
C LEU A 302 3.56 7.70 -7.57
N GLU A 303 3.69 6.81 -6.59
CA GLU A 303 3.25 6.99 -5.21
C GLU A 303 3.97 8.16 -4.54
N ALA A 304 5.31 8.19 -4.60
CA ALA A 304 6.08 9.33 -4.11
C ALA A 304 5.81 10.60 -4.92
N ALA A 305 5.25 10.49 -6.12
CA ALA A 305 4.77 11.62 -6.91
C ALA A 305 3.30 12.00 -6.57
N GLY A 306 2.64 11.36 -5.62
CA GLY A 306 1.24 11.63 -5.28
C GLY A 306 0.27 11.31 -6.42
N ILE A 307 0.65 10.41 -7.34
CA ILE A 307 -0.16 9.99 -8.48
C ILE A 307 -0.85 8.68 -8.10
N ASP A 308 -2.10 8.78 -7.67
CA ASP A 308 -2.91 7.60 -7.41
C ASP A 308 -3.38 6.95 -8.72
N LYS A 309 -2.77 5.82 -9.03
CA LYS A 309 -3.09 4.97 -10.18
C LYS A 309 -4.55 4.52 -10.19
N ARG A 310 -5.16 4.27 -9.02
CA ARG A 310 -6.54 3.78 -8.91
C ARG A 310 -7.55 4.79 -9.41
N THR A 311 -7.39 6.06 -9.04
CA THR A 311 -8.23 7.17 -9.53
C THR A 311 -8.29 7.20 -11.07
N TYR A 312 -7.17 7.06 -11.78
CA TYR A 312 -7.14 7.08 -13.25
C TYR A 312 -7.81 5.86 -13.89
N LEU A 313 -7.71 4.69 -13.25
CA LEU A 313 -8.29 3.45 -13.76
C LEU A 313 -9.80 3.42 -13.56
N GLU A 314 -10.27 3.90 -12.41
CA GLU A 314 -11.70 4.09 -12.14
C GLU A 314 -12.35 5.11 -13.06
N ASP A 315 -11.71 6.26 -13.29
CA ASP A 315 -12.23 7.27 -14.20
C ASP A 315 -12.29 6.76 -15.64
N GLU A 316 -11.32 5.95 -16.06
CA GLU A 316 -11.35 5.31 -17.37
C GLU A 316 -12.48 4.28 -17.48
N LEU A 317 -12.70 3.48 -16.44
CA LEU A 317 -13.85 2.57 -16.36
C LEU A 317 -15.17 3.34 -16.41
N ARG A 318 -15.32 4.44 -15.66
CA ARG A 318 -16.52 5.30 -15.69
C ARG A 318 -16.72 5.92 -17.06
N ARG A 319 -15.66 6.43 -17.70
CA ARG A 319 -15.69 6.98 -19.07
C ARG A 319 -16.20 5.96 -20.08
N LEU A 320 -15.71 4.72 -20.02
CA LEU A 320 -16.13 3.64 -20.91
C LEU A 320 -17.58 3.17 -20.67
N SER A 321 -18.14 3.48 -19.50
CA SER A 321 -19.52 3.12 -19.12
C SER A 321 -20.59 4.13 -19.55
N ALA A 322 -20.20 5.30 -20.06
CA ALA A 322 -21.07 6.45 -20.33
C ALA A 322 -22.20 6.21 -21.36
N ASP A 323 -22.20 5.07 -22.06
CA ASP A 323 -23.23 4.66 -23.03
C ASP A 323 -24.55 4.15 -22.38
N GLY A 324 -24.73 4.35 -21.06
CA GLY A 324 -26.04 4.29 -20.39
C GLY A 324 -26.45 2.95 -19.78
N ASN A 325 -25.58 1.93 -19.78
CA ASN A 325 -25.87 0.63 -19.16
C ASN A 325 -25.00 0.30 -17.92
N ASN A 326 -24.15 1.23 -17.48
CA ASN A 326 -23.31 1.11 -16.28
C ASN A 326 -22.46 -0.18 -16.19
N ALA A 327 -22.07 -0.72 -17.36
CA ALA A 327 -21.33 -1.97 -17.49
C ALA A 327 -20.18 -1.79 -18.50
N VAL A 328 -18.98 -2.25 -18.14
CA VAL A 328 -17.79 -2.22 -18.98
C VAL A 328 -17.24 -3.63 -19.11
N SER A 329 -17.01 -4.07 -20.34
CA SER A 329 -16.42 -5.39 -20.62
C SER A 329 -14.91 -5.27 -20.83
N ARG A 330 -14.18 -6.35 -20.56
CA ARG A 330 -12.74 -6.43 -20.89
C ARG A 330 -12.48 -6.16 -22.37
N LYS A 331 -13.39 -6.61 -23.24
CA LYS A 331 -13.35 -6.32 -24.68
C LYS A 331 -13.48 -4.82 -24.96
N ARG A 332 -14.40 -4.12 -24.29
CA ARG A 332 -14.56 -2.66 -24.42
C ARG A 332 -13.32 -1.91 -23.92
N MET A 333 -12.69 -2.38 -22.85
CA MET A 333 -11.41 -1.84 -22.38
C MET A 333 -10.25 -2.11 -23.36
N ALA A 334 -10.22 -3.28 -24.00
CA ALA A 334 -9.23 -3.58 -25.03
C ALA A 334 -9.44 -2.77 -26.32
N ASP A 335 -10.70 -2.57 -26.73
CA ASP A 335 -11.06 -1.90 -27.98
C ASP A 335 -10.97 -0.36 -27.86
N ASP A 336 -11.42 0.21 -26.73
CA ASP A 336 -11.63 1.67 -26.57
C ASP A 336 -10.94 2.26 -25.33
N GLY A 337 -10.27 1.43 -24.54
CA GLY A 337 -9.63 1.82 -23.28
C GLY A 337 -8.21 2.35 -23.45
N ARG A 338 -7.83 3.27 -22.57
CA ARG A 338 -6.46 3.83 -22.48
C ARG A 338 -5.47 2.86 -21.82
N TYR A 339 -6.00 1.85 -21.14
CA TYR A 339 -5.25 0.85 -20.40
C TYR A 339 -5.74 -0.54 -20.77
N SER A 340 -4.92 -1.56 -20.55
CA SER A 340 -5.38 -2.94 -20.75
C SER A 340 -6.32 -3.35 -19.61
N ALA A 341 -7.26 -4.25 -19.90
CA ALA A 341 -8.13 -4.83 -18.87
C ALA A 341 -7.34 -5.57 -17.79
N THR A 342 -6.15 -6.05 -18.13
CA THR A 342 -5.22 -6.70 -17.21
C THR A 342 -4.53 -5.67 -16.32
N PHE A 343 -4.02 -4.56 -16.86
CA PHE A 343 -3.44 -3.46 -16.06
C PHE A 343 -4.44 -2.91 -15.02
N VAL A 344 -5.72 -2.87 -15.38
CA VAL A 344 -6.82 -2.51 -14.47
C VAL A 344 -7.14 -3.63 -13.47
N ALA A 345 -7.11 -4.90 -13.87
CA ALA A 345 -7.38 -6.01 -12.97
C ALA A 345 -6.25 -6.23 -11.95
N ASP A 346 -4.99 -6.03 -12.36
CA ASP A 346 -3.80 -6.22 -11.53
C ASP A 346 -3.79 -5.23 -10.36
N GLU A 347 -4.19 -3.97 -10.60
CA GLU A 347 -4.27 -2.94 -9.56
C GLU A 347 -5.33 -3.24 -8.47
N TYR A 348 -6.43 -3.92 -8.83
CA TYR A 348 -7.56 -4.20 -7.94
C TYR A 348 -7.65 -5.67 -7.53
N GLY A 349 -6.68 -6.50 -7.93
CA GLY A 349 -6.67 -7.96 -7.76
C GLY A 349 -7.68 -8.72 -8.64
N SER A 350 -8.68 -8.04 -9.23
CA SER A 350 -9.54 -8.61 -10.27
C SER A 350 -10.27 -7.53 -11.08
N TRP A 351 -10.69 -7.88 -12.30
CA TRP A 351 -11.53 -7.03 -13.13
C TRP A 351 -12.87 -6.68 -12.46
N ASP A 352 -13.48 -7.64 -11.75
CA ASP A 352 -14.76 -7.41 -11.06
C ASP A 352 -14.58 -6.51 -9.83
N ALA A 353 -13.44 -6.60 -9.14
CA ALA A 353 -13.08 -5.67 -8.07
C ALA A 353 -12.85 -4.25 -8.62
N ALA A 354 -12.18 -4.10 -9.76
CA ALA A 354 -12.00 -2.81 -10.42
C ALA A 354 -13.34 -2.18 -10.84
N LEU A 355 -14.26 -2.98 -11.40
CA LEU A 355 -15.62 -2.51 -11.72
C LEU A 355 -16.38 -2.13 -10.45
N THR A 356 -16.24 -2.89 -9.37
CA THR A 356 -16.90 -2.62 -8.09
C THR A 356 -16.39 -1.30 -7.48
N ALA A 357 -15.08 -1.08 -7.47
CA ALA A 357 -14.47 0.17 -7.03
C ALA A 357 -14.92 1.37 -7.87
N ALA A 358 -15.10 1.18 -9.18
CA ALA A 358 -15.63 2.21 -10.08
C ALA A 358 -17.15 2.45 -9.96
N GLY A 359 -17.89 1.63 -9.20
CA GLY A 359 -19.36 1.70 -9.07
C GLY A 359 -20.13 1.08 -10.25
N LEU A 360 -19.51 0.16 -10.98
CA LEU A 360 -20.00 -0.45 -12.22
C LEU A 360 -20.34 -1.94 -12.05
N LYS A 361 -21.16 -2.48 -12.95
CA LYS A 361 -21.57 -3.90 -12.93
C LYS A 361 -20.82 -4.73 -13.95
N SER A 362 -20.43 -5.94 -13.56
CA SER A 362 -19.86 -6.94 -14.46
C SER A 362 -20.93 -7.47 -15.42
N ALA A 363 -20.58 -7.59 -16.71
CA ALA A 363 -21.47 -8.14 -17.72
C ALA A 363 -21.48 -9.68 -17.62
N PRO A 364 -22.65 -10.34 -17.64
CA PRO A 364 -22.71 -11.79 -17.46
C PRO A 364 -22.23 -12.54 -18.71
N GLY A 365 -21.10 -13.26 -18.60
CA GLY A 365 -20.73 -14.36 -19.50
C GLY A 365 -19.25 -14.49 -19.90
N SER A 366 -18.44 -15.13 -19.06
CA SER A 366 -17.30 -15.97 -19.47
C SER A 366 -16.70 -16.64 -18.23
N GLY A 367 -17.00 -17.91 -17.99
CA GLY A 367 -16.34 -18.71 -16.97
C GLY A 367 -16.22 -20.15 -17.46
N SER A 368 -15.04 -20.74 -17.34
CA SER A 368 -14.86 -22.18 -17.46
C SER A 368 -13.80 -22.67 -16.45
N PRO A 369 -14.08 -23.75 -15.67
CA PRO A 369 -13.16 -24.36 -14.71
C PRO A 369 -12.43 -25.57 -15.30
N ILE A 370 -11.20 -25.86 -14.85
CA ILE A 370 -10.50 -27.12 -15.17
C ILE A 370 -10.17 -27.85 -13.87
N ALA A 371 -10.52 -29.14 -13.83
CA ALA A 371 -10.29 -30.09 -12.76
C ALA A 371 -9.21 -31.11 -13.17
N ASP A 372 -8.43 -31.54 -12.18
CA ASP A 372 -7.33 -32.50 -12.24
C ASP A 372 -7.71 -33.89 -12.77
N THR A 373 -6.80 -34.54 -13.50
CA THR A 373 -6.63 -36.00 -13.43
C THR A 373 -5.24 -36.46 -13.87
N ASP A 374 -4.51 -37.10 -12.95
CA ASP A 374 -3.33 -37.93 -13.18
C ASP A 374 -3.64 -39.12 -14.11
N ASN A 375 -2.71 -39.49 -14.99
CA ASN A 375 -2.43 -40.90 -15.26
C ASN A 375 -1.01 -41.16 -15.78
N ASP A 376 -0.37 -42.11 -15.10
CA ASP A 376 0.93 -42.74 -15.32
C ASP A 376 0.90 -43.78 -16.46
N THR A 377 1.99 -43.90 -17.22
CA THR A 377 2.72 -45.13 -17.63
C THR A 377 3.28 -45.09 -19.07
N GLY A 378 4.59 -45.38 -19.19
CA GLY A 378 5.04 -46.38 -20.17
C GLY A 378 6.09 -46.00 -21.23
N GLN A 379 7.36 -46.24 -20.90
CA GLN A 379 8.41 -46.86 -21.73
C GLN A 379 9.02 -46.13 -22.95
N ALA A 380 10.25 -45.65 -22.73
CA ALA A 380 11.52 -46.07 -23.35
C ALA A 380 11.56 -46.54 -24.82
N GLU A 381 12.38 -45.89 -25.66
CA GLU A 381 13.70 -46.38 -26.12
C GLU A 381 14.20 -45.64 -27.39
N THR A 382 15.44 -45.15 -27.31
CA THR A 382 16.50 -45.13 -28.36
C THR A 382 16.22 -44.49 -29.74
N ASN A 383 17.05 -43.54 -30.19
CA ASN A 383 18.30 -43.85 -30.90
C ASN A 383 19.16 -42.61 -31.22
N ARG A 384 20.45 -42.86 -31.36
CA ARG A 384 21.56 -41.92 -31.55
C ARG A 384 21.98 -41.88 -33.03
N SER A 385 22.47 -40.72 -33.48
CA SER A 385 23.66 -40.55 -34.34
C SER A 385 23.52 -40.04 -35.79
N THR A 386 24.33 -38.99 -36.05
CA THR A 386 25.19 -38.69 -37.23
C THR A 386 24.66 -37.93 -38.46
N ALA A 387 25.00 -36.63 -38.48
CA ALA A 387 25.90 -35.93 -39.43
C ALA A 387 25.68 -36.03 -40.95
N ASP A 388 25.48 -34.88 -41.62
CA ASP A 388 26.31 -34.46 -42.75
C ASP A 388 26.21 -32.94 -43.04
N ARG A 389 27.25 -32.42 -43.69
CA ARG A 389 27.69 -31.03 -43.94
C ARG A 389 26.94 -30.33 -45.08
N SER A 390 26.87 -29.00 -45.02
CA SER A 390 27.36 -28.11 -46.10
C SER A 390 27.45 -26.65 -45.64
N LEU A 391 28.62 -26.05 -45.87
CA LEU A 391 28.90 -24.61 -45.80
C LEU A 391 28.40 -23.94 -47.09
N ASP A 392 27.76 -22.78 -46.97
CA ASP A 392 27.76 -21.75 -48.00
C ASP A 392 27.88 -20.37 -47.34
N GLU A 393 28.93 -19.63 -47.72
CA GLU A 393 29.13 -18.21 -47.42
C GLU A 393 28.31 -17.36 -48.41
N HIS A 394 27.51 -16.41 -47.93
CA HIS A 394 27.26 -15.13 -48.61
C HIS A 394 26.91 -14.01 -47.60
N SER A 395 27.58 -12.86 -47.85
CA SER A 395 27.56 -11.48 -47.32
C SER A 395 26.37 -10.97 -46.46
N PRO A 396 26.62 -9.97 -45.59
CA PRO A 396 25.66 -9.45 -44.62
C PRO A 396 24.72 -8.44 -45.26
N ASP A 397 23.43 -8.61 -45.05
CA ASP A 397 22.38 -7.57 -45.06
C ASP A 397 21.05 -8.33 -45.07
N ASP A 398 20.53 -8.71 -43.89
CA ASP A 398 19.08 -8.86 -43.69
C ASP A 398 18.78 -8.98 -42.18
N GLU A 399 18.00 -8.02 -41.68
CA GLU A 399 17.29 -8.11 -40.41
C GLU A 399 16.34 -9.32 -40.49
N THR A 400 16.71 -10.42 -39.84
CA THR A 400 15.87 -11.62 -39.78
C THR A 400 15.32 -11.82 -38.36
N GLU A 401 13.99 -11.85 -38.29
CA GLU A 401 13.18 -12.24 -37.14
C GLU A 401 13.77 -13.47 -36.42
N ARG A 402 14.20 -13.29 -35.17
CA ARG A 402 14.52 -14.43 -34.29
C ARG A 402 13.20 -15.13 -33.94
N THR A 403 12.94 -16.26 -34.58
CA THR A 403 11.80 -17.13 -34.25
C THR A 403 12.09 -17.88 -32.94
N TYR A 404 11.43 -17.51 -31.85
CA TYR A 404 11.46 -18.23 -30.57
C TYR A 404 10.59 -19.49 -30.66
N SER A 405 11.11 -20.54 -31.30
CA SER A 405 10.31 -21.69 -31.76
C SER A 405 9.91 -22.71 -30.69
N GLU A 406 10.22 -22.51 -29.40
CA GLU A 406 9.99 -23.51 -28.34
C GLU A 406 9.16 -23.03 -27.13
N LEU A 407 8.83 -21.73 -27.06
CA LEU A 407 7.99 -21.21 -25.97
C LEU A 407 6.52 -21.55 -26.21
N ASN A 408 5.89 -22.20 -25.23
CA ASN A 408 4.46 -22.45 -25.27
C ASN A 408 3.65 -21.17 -24.96
N GLU A 409 2.40 -21.09 -25.43
CA GLU A 409 1.54 -19.93 -25.13
C GLU A 409 1.39 -19.69 -23.62
N THR A 410 1.45 -20.74 -22.80
CA THR A 410 1.34 -20.62 -21.34
C THR A 410 2.52 -19.86 -20.71
N ALA A 411 3.69 -19.86 -21.34
CA ALA A 411 4.85 -19.07 -20.92
C ALA A 411 4.50 -17.58 -20.92
N PHE A 412 3.71 -17.15 -21.90
CA PHE A 412 3.31 -15.76 -22.05
C PHE A 412 2.16 -15.34 -21.13
N SER A 413 1.48 -16.32 -20.51
CA SER A 413 0.51 -16.10 -19.44
C SER A 413 1.09 -16.27 -18.03
N SER A 414 2.32 -16.73 -17.90
CA SER A 414 2.99 -16.94 -16.62
C SER A 414 3.50 -15.61 -16.03
N SER A 415 3.23 -15.39 -14.75
CA SER A 415 3.73 -14.24 -13.99
C SER A 415 3.82 -14.59 -12.50
N TRP A 416 4.42 -13.72 -11.70
CA TRP A 416 4.48 -13.82 -10.24
C TRP A 416 3.12 -14.18 -9.63
N GLU A 417 2.02 -13.66 -10.19
CA GLU A 417 0.67 -13.95 -9.72
C GLU A 417 0.25 -15.40 -9.90
N THR A 418 0.70 -16.01 -11.01
CA THR A 418 0.41 -17.40 -11.35
C THR A 418 1.22 -18.43 -10.56
N ILE A 419 2.18 -18.00 -9.72
CA ILE A 419 2.99 -18.92 -8.92
C ILE A 419 2.12 -19.56 -7.85
N PRO A 420 1.94 -20.91 -7.88
CA PRO A 420 1.05 -21.56 -6.94
C PRO A 420 1.72 -21.73 -5.57
N HIS A 421 0.91 -21.76 -4.51
CA HIS A 421 1.40 -22.07 -3.18
C HIS A 421 1.67 -23.56 -3.04
N ASN A 422 2.93 -23.95 -2.82
CA ASN A 422 3.34 -25.32 -2.50
C ASN A 422 3.04 -26.36 -3.61
N GLU A 423 2.95 -25.92 -4.86
CA GLU A 423 2.72 -26.78 -6.04
C GLU A 423 3.77 -26.51 -7.12
N ARG A 424 3.81 -27.38 -8.14
CA ARG A 424 4.67 -27.17 -9.32
C ARG A 424 4.02 -26.20 -10.29
N LEU A 425 4.84 -25.49 -11.05
CA LEU A 425 4.37 -24.70 -12.18
C LEU A 425 3.58 -25.57 -13.16
N SER A 426 2.43 -25.07 -13.61
CA SER A 426 1.57 -25.73 -14.60
C SER A 426 2.06 -25.56 -16.05
N GLY A 427 3.11 -24.78 -16.26
CA GLY A 427 3.69 -24.47 -17.57
C GLY A 427 5.08 -23.85 -17.46
N GLN A 428 5.55 -23.24 -18.55
CA GLN A 428 6.80 -22.50 -18.56
C GLN A 428 6.62 -21.18 -17.80
N PHE A 429 7.65 -20.78 -17.07
CA PHE A 429 7.72 -19.50 -16.39
C PHE A 429 8.90 -18.70 -16.94
N LEU A 430 8.62 -17.48 -17.40
CA LEU A 430 9.62 -16.57 -17.96
C LEU A 430 10.16 -15.65 -16.87
N PHE A 431 11.48 -15.59 -16.72
CA PHE A 431 12.12 -14.58 -15.88
C PHE A 431 13.47 -14.12 -16.45
N CYS A 432 13.82 -12.87 -16.18
CA CYS A 432 15.16 -12.31 -16.34
C CYS A 432 15.92 -12.43 -15.02
N VAL A 433 17.16 -12.92 -15.07
CA VAL A 433 18.02 -12.94 -13.87
C VAL A 433 18.54 -11.53 -13.65
N VAL A 434 18.06 -10.84 -12.61
CA VAL A 434 18.55 -9.52 -12.22
C VAL A 434 19.89 -9.66 -11.49
N ARG A 435 19.98 -10.65 -10.60
CA ARG A 435 21.19 -10.87 -9.80
C ARG A 435 21.39 -12.32 -9.42
N VAL A 436 22.64 -12.79 -9.47
CA VAL A 436 23.02 -14.12 -8.96
C VAL A 436 23.68 -13.95 -7.59
N GLN A 437 22.98 -14.31 -6.52
CA GLN A 437 23.51 -14.22 -5.17
C GLN A 437 24.32 -15.47 -4.77
N PRO A 438 25.43 -15.29 -4.03
CA PRO A 438 26.09 -16.41 -3.38
C PRO A 438 25.18 -17.00 -2.31
N PRO A 439 24.94 -18.33 -2.30
CA PRO A 439 24.01 -18.94 -1.36
C PRO A 439 24.51 -18.80 0.09
N ARG A 440 23.60 -18.48 1.01
CA ARG A 440 23.89 -18.54 2.45
C ARG A 440 23.87 -20.01 2.92
N GLY A 441 25.06 -20.57 3.15
CA GLY A 441 25.23 -21.97 3.57
C GLY A 441 25.50 -22.94 2.41
N ASP A 442 25.50 -24.25 2.68
CA ASP A 442 25.97 -25.29 1.75
C ASP A 442 24.86 -26.08 1.03
N LYS A 443 23.59 -25.75 1.31
CA LYS A 443 22.41 -26.47 0.80
C LYS A 443 21.97 -26.05 -0.60
N LYS A 444 22.34 -24.85 -1.04
CA LYS A 444 21.96 -24.26 -2.33
C LYS A 444 23.21 -24.04 -3.18
N THR A 445 23.08 -24.15 -4.49
CA THR A 445 24.14 -23.77 -5.44
C THR A 445 24.01 -22.30 -5.82
N HIS A 446 22.78 -21.80 -6.00
CA HIS A 446 22.49 -20.41 -6.32
C HIS A 446 21.22 -19.93 -5.62
N VAL A 447 21.15 -18.63 -5.37
CA VAL A 447 19.89 -17.91 -5.11
C VAL A 447 19.82 -16.82 -6.17
N LEU A 448 18.82 -16.88 -7.04
CA LEU A 448 18.64 -15.89 -8.10
C LEU A 448 17.61 -14.87 -7.63
N GLU A 449 17.91 -13.59 -7.80
CA GLU A 449 16.90 -12.55 -7.84
C GLU A 449 16.54 -12.34 -9.29
N VAL A 450 15.26 -12.46 -9.59
CA VAL A 450 14.75 -12.47 -10.96
C VAL A 450 13.54 -11.57 -11.05
N GLU A 451 13.34 -11.00 -12.24
CA GLU A 451 12.11 -10.32 -12.62
C GLU A 451 11.36 -11.22 -13.57
N ASP A 452 10.07 -11.41 -13.36
CA ASP A 452 9.23 -12.11 -14.33
C ASP A 452 8.92 -11.21 -15.56
N ARG A 453 8.09 -11.70 -16.49
CA ARG A 453 7.67 -10.92 -17.67
C ARG A 453 6.93 -9.61 -17.35
N THR A 454 6.39 -9.44 -16.14
CA THR A 454 5.69 -8.21 -15.71
C THR A 454 6.61 -7.28 -14.94
N GLY A 455 7.88 -7.64 -14.76
CA GLY A 455 8.86 -6.89 -13.99
C GLY A 455 8.68 -7.07 -12.47
N THR A 456 7.91 -8.06 -12.03
CA THR A 456 7.73 -8.35 -10.61
C THR A 456 8.88 -9.19 -10.10
N GLU A 457 9.55 -8.68 -9.07
CA GLU A 457 10.70 -9.35 -8.47
C GLU A 457 10.30 -10.56 -7.63
N LEU A 458 11.10 -11.63 -7.76
CA LEU A 458 11.06 -12.78 -6.86
C LEU A 458 12.42 -13.44 -6.73
N SER A 459 12.51 -14.32 -5.75
CA SER A 459 13.68 -15.20 -5.61
C SER A 459 13.44 -16.56 -6.29
N VAL A 460 14.52 -17.16 -6.79
CA VAL A 460 14.57 -18.54 -7.25
C VAL A 460 15.69 -19.28 -6.52
N ASP A 461 15.33 -20.28 -5.72
CA ASP A 461 16.28 -21.09 -4.97
C ASP A 461 16.74 -22.31 -5.76
N ILE A 462 18.03 -22.41 -6.08
CA ILE A 462 18.61 -23.58 -6.77
C ILE A 462 19.30 -24.49 -5.75
N TRP A 463 18.71 -25.66 -5.50
CA TRP A 463 19.17 -26.60 -4.46
C TRP A 463 20.29 -27.53 -4.94
N LYS A 464 21.31 -27.70 -4.09
CA LYS A 464 22.45 -28.59 -4.36
C LYS A 464 22.06 -30.07 -4.45
N THR A 465 21.04 -30.48 -3.71
CA THR A 465 20.50 -31.85 -3.72
C THR A 465 19.85 -32.26 -5.03
N HIS A 466 19.63 -31.30 -5.94
CA HIS A 466 19.06 -31.53 -7.27
C HIS A 466 20.13 -31.75 -8.35
N ASP A 467 21.41 -31.53 -8.02
CA ASP A 467 22.57 -31.79 -8.91
C ASP A 467 22.43 -31.17 -10.31
N LEU A 468 21.92 -29.93 -10.34
CA LEU A 468 21.72 -29.17 -11.57
C LEU A 468 22.99 -28.39 -11.94
N SER A 469 23.39 -28.44 -13.22
CA SER A 469 24.62 -27.80 -13.73
C SER A 469 24.35 -26.61 -14.65
N TYR A 470 23.28 -25.87 -14.42
CA TYR A 470 22.94 -24.68 -15.20
C TYR A 470 23.74 -23.46 -14.74
N GLU A 471 24.26 -22.70 -15.71
CA GLU A 471 24.94 -21.42 -15.49
C GLU A 471 23.93 -20.27 -15.65
N TRP A 472 23.87 -19.41 -14.64
CA TRP A 472 22.95 -18.27 -14.60
C TRP A 472 23.72 -16.98 -14.84
N THR A 473 23.26 -16.18 -15.80
CA THR A 473 23.90 -14.92 -16.19
C THR A 473 22.96 -13.76 -15.91
N GLU A 474 23.46 -12.74 -15.23
CA GLU A 474 22.68 -11.52 -14.97
C GLU A 474 22.32 -10.82 -16.30
N GLY A 475 21.09 -10.31 -16.39
CA GLY A 475 20.52 -9.71 -17.58
C GLY A 475 20.04 -10.70 -18.64
N HIS A 476 20.12 -12.01 -18.42
CA HIS A 476 19.59 -13.02 -19.36
C HIS A 476 18.19 -13.46 -18.98
N TRP A 477 17.35 -13.63 -20.00
CA TRP A 477 16.05 -14.29 -19.88
C TRP A 477 16.18 -15.81 -19.95
N TYR A 478 15.34 -16.46 -19.16
CA TYR A 478 15.19 -17.90 -19.10
C TYR A 478 13.71 -18.28 -19.10
N ALA A 479 13.38 -19.39 -19.75
CA ALA A 479 12.14 -20.11 -19.51
C ALA A 479 12.42 -21.33 -18.65
N VAL A 480 11.69 -21.49 -17.56
CA VAL A 480 11.82 -22.66 -16.69
C VAL A 480 10.51 -23.43 -16.59
N SER A 481 10.62 -24.75 -16.53
CA SER A 481 9.50 -25.66 -16.28
C SER A 481 9.81 -26.52 -15.05
N ASN A 482 8.77 -27.10 -14.45
CA ASN A 482 8.87 -28.03 -13.32
C ASN A 482 9.37 -27.43 -11.99
N ALA A 483 9.61 -26.11 -11.91
CA ALA A 483 9.92 -25.45 -10.63
C ALA A 483 8.73 -25.52 -9.66
N ARG A 484 9.00 -25.44 -8.35
CA ARG A 484 7.97 -25.43 -7.30
C ARG A 484 7.76 -24.01 -6.78
N GLY A 485 6.51 -23.57 -6.76
CA GLY A 485 6.09 -22.32 -6.15
C GLY A 485 5.92 -22.42 -4.64
N SER A 486 6.09 -21.29 -3.97
CA SER A 486 5.78 -21.10 -2.56
C SER A 486 5.28 -19.68 -2.37
N ALA A 487 4.18 -19.52 -1.64
CA ALA A 487 3.61 -18.23 -1.26
C ALA A 487 3.47 -18.15 0.26
N TRP A 488 3.63 -16.99 0.88
CA TRP A 488 3.36 -16.83 2.31
C TRP A 488 3.03 -15.38 2.62
N GLU A 489 2.23 -15.17 3.67
CA GLU A 489 1.96 -13.83 4.18
C GLU A 489 3.02 -13.44 5.21
N THR A 490 3.47 -12.19 5.16
CA THR A 490 4.32 -11.60 6.19
C THR A 490 3.46 -11.14 7.37
N LYS A 491 4.12 -10.77 8.47
CA LYS A 491 3.44 -10.21 9.65
C LYS A 491 2.72 -8.88 9.38
N SER A 492 3.06 -8.18 8.30
CA SER A 492 2.42 -6.95 7.85
C SER A 492 1.27 -7.19 6.86
N GLY A 493 0.89 -8.46 6.61
CA GLY A 493 -0.16 -8.83 5.65
C GLY A 493 0.28 -8.85 4.18
N GLU A 494 1.57 -8.64 3.89
CA GLU A 494 2.10 -8.66 2.52
C GLU A 494 2.28 -10.10 2.03
N THR A 495 1.77 -10.44 0.84
CA THR A 495 2.00 -11.75 0.23
C THR A 495 3.36 -11.79 -0.48
N LYS A 496 4.24 -12.72 -0.11
CA LYS A 496 5.51 -12.98 -0.79
C LYS A 496 5.48 -14.33 -1.50
N LYS A 497 6.07 -14.40 -2.69
CA LYS A 497 6.19 -15.63 -3.47
C LYS A 497 7.64 -15.90 -3.88
N ARG A 498 7.95 -17.18 -4.10
CA ARG A 498 9.28 -17.67 -4.47
C ARG A 498 9.17 -18.94 -5.32
N LEU A 499 10.14 -19.14 -6.22
CA LEU A 499 10.35 -20.41 -6.91
C LEU A 499 11.50 -21.22 -6.30
N SER A 500 11.42 -22.53 -6.36
CA SER A 500 12.49 -23.45 -5.97
C SER A 500 12.72 -24.49 -7.05
N SER A 501 13.99 -24.79 -7.33
CA SER A 501 14.33 -25.86 -8.27
C SER A 501 13.79 -27.19 -7.76
N THR A 502 13.51 -28.10 -8.68
CA THR A 502 13.27 -29.52 -8.43
C THR A 502 14.38 -30.34 -9.09
N LYS A 503 14.41 -31.67 -8.88
CA LYS A 503 15.40 -32.56 -9.52
C LYS A 503 15.30 -32.61 -11.04
N ASP A 504 14.11 -32.31 -11.55
CA ASP A 504 13.68 -32.37 -12.94
C ASP A 504 13.38 -30.96 -13.49
N LEU A 505 14.00 -29.92 -12.91
CA LEU A 505 13.90 -28.55 -13.42
C LEU A 505 14.45 -28.51 -14.84
N GLU A 506 13.64 -28.02 -15.78
CA GLU A 506 14.06 -27.77 -17.16
C GLU A 506 14.28 -26.27 -17.34
N VAL A 507 15.35 -25.91 -18.03
CA VAL A 507 15.76 -24.51 -18.23
C VAL A 507 16.15 -24.32 -19.69
N GLU A 508 15.53 -23.33 -20.32
CA GLU A 508 15.87 -22.82 -21.65
C GLU A 508 16.43 -21.40 -21.50
N SER A 509 17.60 -21.13 -22.08
CA SER A 509 18.23 -19.81 -22.07
C SER A 509 17.81 -19.03 -23.31
N LEU A 510 17.12 -17.91 -23.11
CA LEU A 510 16.57 -17.07 -24.18
C LEU A 510 17.49 -15.90 -24.53
N GLY A 511 18.44 -15.59 -23.63
CA GLY A 511 19.46 -14.56 -23.82
C GLY A 511 19.04 -13.16 -23.37
N PRO A 512 19.92 -12.16 -23.50
CA PRO A 512 19.71 -10.82 -22.95
C PRO A 512 18.78 -9.95 -23.81
N ASP A 513 18.68 -10.24 -25.11
CA ASP A 513 17.84 -9.47 -26.05
C ASP A 513 16.41 -10.01 -26.16
N PHE A 514 16.05 -11.02 -25.36
CA PHE A 514 14.70 -11.60 -25.38
C PHE A 514 13.70 -10.60 -24.82
N ASP A 515 12.72 -10.21 -25.62
CA ASP A 515 11.59 -9.39 -25.18
C ASP A 515 10.33 -10.26 -25.05
N PRO A 516 9.89 -10.59 -23.82
CA PRO A 516 8.71 -11.43 -23.58
C PRO A 516 7.38 -10.77 -24.01
N ILE A 517 7.38 -9.47 -24.29
CA ILE A 517 6.22 -8.69 -24.73
C ILE A 517 6.18 -8.66 -26.26
N ALA A 518 7.30 -8.34 -26.92
CA ALA A 518 7.36 -8.36 -28.39
C ALA A 518 7.27 -9.79 -28.97
N ALA A 519 7.74 -10.80 -28.23
CA ALA A 519 7.61 -12.21 -28.59
C ALA A 519 6.19 -12.76 -28.36
N ALA A 520 5.30 -11.99 -27.71
CA ALA A 520 3.90 -12.39 -27.55
C ALA A 520 3.14 -12.16 -28.87
N PRO A 521 2.29 -13.10 -29.33
CA PRO A 521 1.53 -12.92 -30.57
C PRO A 521 0.54 -11.74 -30.44
N GLY A 522 0.76 -10.67 -31.22
CA GLY A 522 0.09 -9.36 -31.08
C GLY A 522 -0.91 -8.98 -32.20
N ASP A 523 -1.66 -7.89 -31.97
CA ASP A 523 -2.47 -7.17 -32.97
C ASP A 523 -1.92 -5.76 -33.22
N THR A 524 -1.80 -5.37 -34.49
CA THR A 524 -1.21 -4.12 -34.99
C THR A 524 -2.30 -3.20 -35.56
N ASN A 525 -2.30 -1.89 -35.24
CA ASN A 525 -2.80 -0.90 -36.21
C ASN A 525 -2.32 0.55 -35.98
N SER A 526 -1.87 1.17 -37.08
CA SER A 526 -1.50 2.59 -37.23
C SER A 526 -2.70 3.38 -37.75
N THR A 527 -2.85 4.69 -37.43
CA THR A 527 -3.28 5.74 -38.39
C THR A 527 -3.07 7.16 -37.80
N SER A 528 -2.59 8.04 -38.67
CA SER A 528 -2.13 9.41 -38.48
C SER A 528 -3.24 10.48 -38.61
N THR A 529 -2.90 11.73 -38.22
CA THR A 529 -3.07 13.00 -38.99
C THR A 529 -3.91 14.16 -38.34
N THR A 530 -3.20 15.29 -38.17
CA THR A 530 -3.57 16.72 -38.32
C THR A 530 -4.29 17.56 -37.26
N SER A 531 -3.47 18.44 -36.69
CA SER A 531 -3.58 19.85 -36.27
C SER A 531 -4.73 20.72 -36.81
N SER A 532 -5.24 21.63 -35.97
CA SER A 532 -5.49 23.05 -36.31
C SER A 532 -5.68 23.93 -35.06
N THR A 533 -5.05 25.10 -35.13
CA THR A 533 -4.88 26.17 -34.15
C THR A 533 -6.12 27.05 -33.94
N ASN A 534 -6.30 27.61 -32.74
CA ASN A 534 -6.51 29.06 -32.57
C ASN A 534 -6.37 29.54 -31.12
N SER A 535 -5.60 30.62 -30.98
CA SER A 535 -5.38 31.43 -29.79
C SER A 535 -6.50 32.46 -29.59
N THR A 536 -6.76 32.94 -28.36
CA THR A 536 -6.98 34.36 -28.00
C THR A 536 -7.08 34.55 -26.46
N THR A 537 -6.05 35.17 -25.90
CA THR A 537 -5.96 36.30 -24.92
C THR A 537 -7.14 36.67 -24.00
N SER A 538 -6.87 36.80 -22.68
CA SER A 538 -7.02 38.01 -21.81
C SER A 538 -6.82 37.62 -20.32
N GLN A 539 -5.74 37.98 -19.62
CA GLN A 539 -5.52 39.19 -18.79
C GLN A 539 -6.58 39.49 -17.71
N SER A 540 -6.24 39.28 -16.42
CA SER A 540 -5.99 40.35 -15.42
C SER A 540 -6.41 40.04 -13.95
N GLN A 541 -5.47 40.33 -13.03
CA GLN A 541 -5.58 40.95 -11.69
C GLN A 541 -6.24 40.13 -10.55
N SER A 542 -5.58 39.79 -9.42
CA SER A 542 -4.87 40.56 -8.36
C SER A 542 -5.76 41.05 -7.21
N ALA A 543 -5.25 40.86 -5.99
CA ALA A 543 -5.63 41.36 -4.64
C ALA A 543 -6.58 40.44 -3.83
N GLU A 544 -6.21 39.83 -2.69
CA GLU A 544 -5.65 40.27 -1.38
C GLU A 544 -6.70 40.18 -0.26
N SER A 545 -6.30 39.52 0.84
CA SER A 545 -6.63 39.83 2.25
C SER A 545 -7.83 39.17 2.98
N THR A 546 -7.43 38.37 3.99
CA THR A 546 -7.87 38.33 5.40
C THR A 546 -9.26 37.80 5.77
N SER A 547 -9.33 36.74 6.59
CA SER A 547 -9.55 36.80 8.05
C SER A 547 -10.05 35.45 8.62
N SER A 548 -9.34 34.89 9.61
CA SER A 548 -9.84 33.82 10.50
C SER A 548 -10.93 34.32 11.43
N PRO A 549 -11.85 33.45 11.88
CA PRO A 549 -12.54 33.62 13.15
C PRO A 549 -12.14 32.55 14.19
N GLU A 550 -11.83 33.05 15.39
CA GLU A 550 -11.79 32.31 16.66
C GLU A 550 -13.14 31.63 16.94
N ALA A 551 -13.11 30.40 17.47
CA ALA A 551 -14.26 29.72 18.05
C ALA A 551 -14.25 29.87 19.58
N ALA A 552 -15.42 30.17 20.13
CA ALA A 552 -15.66 30.52 21.51
C ALA A 552 -15.70 29.31 22.44
N ASP A 553 -15.06 29.47 23.59
CA ASP A 553 -15.02 28.63 24.78
C ASP A 553 -16.37 28.66 25.53
N THR A 554 -16.98 27.50 25.72
CA THR A 554 -18.09 27.26 26.66
C THR A 554 -17.69 26.11 27.58
N SER A 555 -17.08 26.46 28.70
CA SER A 555 -16.60 25.54 29.73
C SER A 555 -17.63 25.37 30.85
N GLN A 556 -18.23 24.18 30.95
CA GLN A 556 -18.05 23.41 32.18
C GLN A 556 -16.58 22.98 32.15
N SER A 557 -15.81 23.23 33.20
CA SER A 557 -14.42 22.77 33.20
C SER A 557 -14.45 21.26 33.11
N ASP A 558 -13.87 20.67 32.06
CA ASP A 558 -13.92 19.23 31.83
C ASP A 558 -13.40 18.43 33.02
N ASP A 559 -12.57 19.03 33.88
CA ASP A 559 -12.13 18.48 35.17
C ASP A 559 -13.32 18.09 36.08
N GLU A 560 -14.47 18.77 35.97
CA GLU A 560 -15.72 18.42 36.66
C GLU A 560 -16.37 17.16 36.09
N ILE A 561 -16.28 16.92 34.78
CA ILE A 561 -16.82 15.70 34.15
C ILE A 561 -16.09 14.46 34.69
N PHE A 562 -14.77 14.58 34.92
CA PHE A 562 -13.95 13.50 35.48
C PHE A 562 -14.25 13.19 36.94
N ASP A 563 -14.28 14.23 37.77
CA ASP A 563 -14.60 14.07 39.19
C ASP A 563 -16.00 13.44 39.32
N ASP A 564 -16.94 13.78 38.44
CA ASP A 564 -18.26 13.16 38.37
C ASP A 564 -18.19 11.69 37.93
N ILE A 565 -17.46 11.33 36.87
CA ILE A 565 -17.27 9.93 36.44
C ILE A 565 -16.68 9.10 37.58
N VAL A 566 -15.52 9.51 38.13
CA VAL A 566 -14.80 8.73 39.13
C VAL A 566 -15.60 8.61 40.43
N SER A 567 -16.32 9.68 40.80
CA SER A 567 -17.17 9.68 42.01
C SER A 567 -18.41 8.79 41.88
N GLU A 568 -18.97 8.59 40.68
CA GLU A 568 -20.02 7.58 40.48
C GLU A 568 -19.56 6.17 40.86
N PHE A 569 -18.25 5.89 40.79
CA PHE A 569 -17.66 4.62 41.20
C PHE A 569 -17.18 4.59 42.67
N ASP A 570 -17.35 5.66 43.46
CA ASP A 570 -16.97 5.66 44.89
C ASP A 570 -18.00 4.93 45.78
N ASP A 571 -19.25 4.81 45.31
CA ASP A 571 -20.36 4.19 46.05
C ASP A 571 -20.56 2.67 45.75
N LEU A 572 -19.68 2.07 44.91
CA LEU A 572 -19.73 0.67 44.46
C LEU A 572 -18.68 -0.23 45.14
#